data_AF-A0A923ZIJ9-F1
#
_entry.id   AF-A0A923ZIJ9-F1
#
_cell.length_a   1.000
_cell.length_b   1.000
_cell.length_c   1.000
_cell.angle_alpha   90.00
_cell.angle_beta   90.00
_cell.angle_gamma   90.00
#
_symmetry.space_group_name_H-M   'P 1'
#
loop_
_entity.id
_entity.type
_entity.pdbx_description
1 polymer ?
#
loop_
_entity_poly.entity_id
_entity_poly.type
_entity_poly.pdbx_seq_one_letter_code
_entity_poly.pdbx_strand_id
1 'polypeptide(L)'
;MRNTKTKQSIIIGLLLLAAGMVIFYLCKSGNTRLVKQAVSNTWHFPDTNTLASTPGAELIRYGRELIINTAVYFGPKGIVKHISNGMNCGNCHLEAGTRLNGNCFAMVASAYPKFRNRSGKLESIEYRVNDCMERSLNGKKLDSLSREMKAMVAYIKWLGKDVPKNVRLKGIGIPEVPLLKRAASVDSGGSVYLKNCSRCHGANGSGILKPDSTGYLFPPLYGSNSYNVSAGIFMLSRFAGFVKYNMPFNASQKDPALTDAEAWDVAAFINSQERPGKLFKEDWPDIATKPFDYPFGPYADSFSEQGHKYGPFEIIKKGKKNK
;
A
#
# COMPACT_ATOMS: atom_id res chain seq x y z
N MET A 1 45.29 26.51 -51.95
CA MET A 1 43.95 26.21 -51.38
C MET A 1 43.99 25.17 -50.24
N ARG A 2 44.82 25.35 -49.19
CA ARG A 2 44.94 24.36 -48.09
C ARG A 2 44.68 24.91 -46.67
N ASN A 3 44.27 26.18 -46.53
CA ASN A 3 44.30 26.88 -45.23
C ASN A 3 42.91 27.26 -44.65
N THR A 4 41.81 26.98 -45.36
CA THR A 4 40.45 27.34 -44.90
C THR A 4 39.75 26.20 -44.16
N LYS A 5 39.94 24.94 -44.58
CA LYS A 5 39.33 23.77 -43.93
C LYS A 5 39.84 23.56 -42.50
N THR A 6 41.13 23.78 -42.25
CA THR A 6 41.73 23.60 -40.91
C THR A 6 41.23 24.63 -39.90
N LYS A 7 41.03 25.88 -40.32
CA LYS A 7 40.46 26.93 -39.46
C LYS A 7 38.99 26.65 -39.11
N GLN A 8 38.19 26.15 -40.05
CA GLN A 8 36.80 25.76 -39.76
C GLN A 8 36.69 24.60 -38.76
N SER A 9 37.54 23.57 -38.88
CA SER A 9 37.53 22.44 -37.94
C SER A 9 37.94 22.84 -36.52
N ILE A 10 38.87 23.79 -36.37
CA ILE A 10 39.29 24.31 -35.05
C ILE A 10 38.18 25.14 -34.40
N ILE A 11 37.48 25.97 -35.17
CA ILE A 11 36.36 26.80 -34.67
C ILE A 11 35.18 25.92 -34.25
N ILE A 12 34.85 24.88 -35.02
CA ILE A 12 33.79 23.93 -34.67
C ILE A 12 34.17 23.13 -33.42
N GLY A 13 35.43 22.71 -33.30
CA GLY A 13 35.93 22.01 -32.11
C GLY A 13 35.86 22.87 -30.83
N LEU A 14 36.21 24.15 -30.93
CA LEU A 14 36.13 25.09 -29.80
C LEU A 14 34.68 25.41 -29.40
N LEU A 15 33.76 25.51 -30.37
CA LEU A 15 32.33 25.71 -30.09
C LEU A 15 31.69 24.48 -29.42
N LEU A 16 32.07 23.27 -29.82
CA LEU A 16 31.58 22.03 -29.20
C LEU A 16 32.13 21.84 -27.77
N LEU A 17 33.39 22.23 -27.52
CA LEU A 17 33.98 22.24 -26.18
C LEU A 17 33.31 23.27 -25.26
N ALA A 18 33.04 24.47 -25.78
CA ALA A 18 32.33 25.51 -25.02
C ALA A 18 30.88 25.09 -24.72
N ALA A 19 30.16 24.50 -25.67
CA ALA A 19 28.82 23.95 -25.46
C ALA A 19 28.82 22.81 -24.43
N GLY A 20 29.81 21.91 -24.49
CA GLY A 20 30.01 20.84 -23.52
C GLY A 20 30.28 21.35 -22.10
N MET A 21 31.10 22.38 -21.95
CA MET A 21 31.36 23.01 -20.65
C MET A 21 30.13 23.74 -20.08
N VAL A 22 29.33 24.41 -20.92
CA VAL A 22 28.09 25.07 -20.48
C VAL A 22 27.04 24.05 -20.04
N ILE A 23 26.89 22.93 -20.77
CA ILE A 23 25.99 21.84 -20.37
C ILE A 23 26.46 21.19 -19.06
N PHE A 24 27.77 20.99 -18.88
CA PHE A 24 28.33 20.45 -17.64
C PHE A 24 28.13 21.40 -16.46
N TYR A 25 28.30 22.72 -16.66
CA TYR A 25 28.05 23.72 -15.62
C TYR A 25 26.55 23.84 -15.27
N LEU A 26 25.66 23.76 -16.26
CA LEU A 26 24.21 23.76 -16.04
C LEU A 26 23.71 22.49 -15.33
N CYS A 27 24.32 21.33 -15.61
CA CYS A 27 24.06 20.09 -14.86
C CYS A 27 24.57 20.15 -13.41
N LYS A 28 25.74 20.77 -13.18
CA LYS A 28 26.32 20.90 -11.83
C LYS A 28 25.64 22.00 -11.00
N SER A 29 25.05 22.99 -11.66
CA SER A 29 24.22 24.08 -11.10
C SER A 29 22.75 23.67 -10.88
N GLY A 30 22.38 22.42 -11.16
CA GLY A 30 21.07 21.86 -10.87
C GLY A 30 20.85 21.75 -9.36
N ASN A 31 20.59 22.89 -8.72
CA ASN A 31 20.14 23.00 -7.34
C ASN A 31 18.77 22.33 -7.28
N THR A 32 18.74 21.00 -7.09
CA THR A 32 17.54 20.23 -6.80
C THR A 32 17.12 20.64 -5.39
N ARG A 33 16.51 21.83 -5.29
CA ARG A 33 15.70 22.21 -4.16
C ARG A 33 14.65 21.12 -4.04
N LEU A 34 14.83 20.20 -3.09
CA LEU A 34 13.78 19.30 -2.64
C LEU A 34 12.63 20.22 -2.24
N VAL A 35 11.62 20.33 -3.10
CA VAL A 35 10.43 21.12 -2.83
C VAL A 35 9.81 20.48 -1.59
N LYS A 36 9.94 21.18 -0.46
CA LYS A 36 9.38 20.75 0.83
C LYS A 36 7.87 20.71 0.64
N GLN A 37 7.31 19.51 0.51
CA GLN A 37 5.88 19.34 0.26
C GLN A 37 5.08 20.02 1.37
N ALA A 38 4.12 20.86 0.99
CA ALA A 38 3.20 21.45 1.94
C ALA A 38 2.35 20.34 2.57
N VAL A 39 2.23 20.35 3.90
CA VAL A 39 1.37 19.40 4.63
C VAL A 39 0.01 20.05 4.85
N SER A 40 -1.06 19.44 4.33
CA SER A 40 -2.44 19.89 4.56
C SER A 40 -3.19 18.93 5.49
N ASN A 41 -4.00 19.52 6.38
CA ASN A 41 -4.91 18.81 7.29
C ASN A 41 -6.35 18.75 6.76
N THR A 42 -6.66 19.42 5.66
CA THR A 42 -8.01 19.65 5.17
C THR A 42 -8.22 18.92 3.85
N TRP A 43 -8.43 17.61 3.95
CA TRP A 43 -9.08 16.86 2.87
C TRP A 43 -10.41 16.36 3.38
N HIS A 44 -11.46 16.72 2.66
CA HIS A 44 -12.81 16.21 2.89
C HIS A 44 -13.15 15.29 1.74
N PHE A 45 -13.80 14.18 2.08
CA PHE A 45 -14.33 13.27 1.09
C PHE A 45 -15.29 14.03 0.14
N PRO A 46 -15.12 13.93 -1.19
CA PRO A 46 -16.07 14.51 -2.11
C PRO A 46 -17.48 13.95 -1.88
N ASP A 47 -18.48 14.81 -1.72
CA ASP A 47 -19.85 14.39 -1.47
C ASP A 47 -20.39 13.55 -2.64
N THR A 48 -20.81 12.31 -2.37
CA THR A 48 -21.37 11.41 -3.38
C THR A 48 -22.64 11.94 -4.02
N ASN A 49 -23.38 12.83 -3.37
CA ASN A 49 -24.55 13.47 -3.98
C ASN A 49 -24.16 14.34 -5.17
N THR A 50 -22.94 14.91 -5.16
CA THR A 50 -22.40 15.69 -6.29
C THR A 50 -21.98 14.83 -7.48
N LEU A 51 -22.00 13.49 -7.34
CA LEU A 51 -21.66 12.60 -8.45
C LEU A 51 -22.68 12.66 -9.58
N ALA A 52 -23.92 13.09 -9.35
CA ALA A 52 -24.96 13.15 -10.40
C ALA A 52 -24.59 14.10 -11.54
N SER A 53 -23.91 15.21 -11.22
CA SER A 53 -23.45 16.22 -12.18
C SER A 53 -22.03 15.99 -12.70
N THR A 54 -21.37 14.90 -12.28
CA THR A 54 -19.97 14.62 -12.67
C THR A 54 -19.91 13.81 -13.97
N PRO A 55 -19.13 14.23 -14.99
CA PRO A 55 -18.89 13.40 -16.16
C PRO A 55 -18.33 12.01 -15.78
N GLY A 56 -18.93 10.94 -16.31
CA GLY A 56 -18.57 9.57 -15.93
C GLY A 56 -19.14 9.09 -14.59
N ALA A 57 -20.14 9.80 -14.06
CA ALA A 57 -20.96 9.47 -12.88
C ALA A 57 -21.20 7.96 -12.68
N GLU A 58 -21.72 7.27 -13.69
CA GLU A 58 -22.07 5.86 -13.62
C GLU A 58 -20.84 4.96 -13.46
N LEU A 59 -19.76 5.28 -14.17
CA LEU A 59 -18.52 4.53 -14.07
C LEU A 59 -17.86 4.70 -12.69
N ILE A 60 -17.96 5.90 -12.11
CA ILE A 60 -17.47 6.19 -10.76
C ILE A 60 -18.30 5.45 -9.71
N ARG A 61 -19.64 5.47 -9.81
CA ARG A 61 -20.53 4.70 -8.92
C ARG A 61 -20.20 3.22 -8.98
N TYR A 62 -20.07 2.69 -10.19
CA TYR A 62 -19.71 1.29 -10.36
C TYR A 62 -18.33 0.97 -9.75
N GLY A 63 -17.35 1.86 -9.91
CA GLY A 63 -16.05 1.74 -9.28
C GLY A 63 -16.12 1.67 -7.75
N ARG A 64 -16.95 2.52 -7.14
CA ARG A 64 -17.20 2.50 -5.69
C ARG A 64 -17.84 1.19 -5.25
N GLU A 65 -18.82 0.70 -5.99
CA GLU A 65 -19.47 -0.58 -5.71
C GLU A 65 -18.49 -1.75 -5.78
N LEU A 66 -17.58 -1.77 -6.77
CA LEU A 66 -16.53 -2.78 -6.85
C LEU A 66 -15.56 -2.74 -5.66
N ILE A 67 -15.30 -1.57 -5.07
CA ILE A 67 -14.45 -1.43 -3.87
C ILE A 67 -15.17 -1.92 -2.61
N ILE A 68 -16.46 -1.58 -2.45
CA ILE A 68 -17.24 -1.94 -1.26
C ILE A 68 -17.63 -3.42 -1.28
N ASN A 69 -18.06 -3.91 -2.44
CA ASN A 69 -18.68 -5.21 -2.62
C ASN A 69 -17.83 -6.12 -3.53
N THR A 70 -16.50 -6.00 -3.50
CA THR A 70 -15.57 -6.75 -4.36
C THR A 70 -15.90 -8.25 -4.44
N ALA A 71 -16.24 -8.89 -3.33
CA ALA A 71 -16.58 -10.31 -3.26
C ALA A 71 -17.84 -10.68 -4.06
N VAL A 72 -18.83 -9.78 -4.14
CA VAL A 72 -20.05 -9.97 -4.94
C VAL A 72 -19.73 -10.03 -6.44
N TYR A 73 -18.68 -9.33 -6.88
CA TYR A 73 -18.29 -9.29 -8.29
C TYR A 73 -17.21 -10.29 -8.65
N PHE A 74 -16.22 -10.49 -7.77
CA PHE A 74 -15.00 -11.26 -8.05
C PHE A 74 -14.75 -12.45 -7.15
N GLY A 75 -15.51 -12.58 -6.06
CA GLY A 75 -15.33 -13.64 -5.08
C GLY A 75 -15.77 -15.02 -5.60
N PRO A 76 -15.81 -16.03 -4.72
CA PRO A 76 -16.18 -17.39 -5.11
C PRO A 76 -17.56 -17.55 -5.75
N LYS A 77 -18.49 -16.63 -5.45
CA LYS A 77 -19.83 -16.52 -6.05
C LYS A 77 -19.99 -15.26 -6.91
N GLY A 78 -18.88 -14.73 -7.43
CA GLY A 78 -18.81 -13.44 -8.09
C GLY A 78 -19.61 -13.39 -9.40
N ILE A 79 -20.46 -12.37 -9.57
CA ILE A 79 -21.32 -12.23 -10.77
C ILE A 79 -20.57 -11.82 -12.04
N VAL A 80 -19.30 -11.38 -11.92
CA VAL A 80 -18.47 -11.00 -13.07
C VAL A 80 -17.42 -12.06 -13.35
N LYS A 81 -16.63 -12.44 -12.34
CA LYS A 81 -15.59 -13.49 -12.43
C LYS A 81 -15.39 -14.16 -11.07
N HIS A 82 -14.83 -15.37 -11.04
CA HIS A 82 -14.41 -16.06 -9.81
C HIS A 82 -12.88 -16.03 -9.69
N ILE A 83 -12.33 -14.88 -9.29
CA ILE A 83 -10.88 -14.62 -9.35
C ILE A 83 -10.29 -14.06 -8.06
N SER A 84 -11.07 -13.91 -7.00
CA SER A 84 -10.63 -13.46 -5.70
C SER A 84 -11.14 -14.36 -4.58
N ASN A 85 -10.62 -14.17 -3.37
CA ASN A 85 -11.26 -14.67 -2.16
C ASN A 85 -12.57 -13.92 -1.86
N GLY A 86 -13.22 -14.27 -0.74
CA GLY A 86 -14.48 -13.64 -0.33
C GLY A 86 -14.36 -12.27 0.34
N MET A 87 -13.17 -11.66 0.39
CA MET A 87 -12.96 -10.35 1.01
C MET A 87 -13.25 -9.20 0.04
N ASN A 88 -13.45 -8.01 0.61
CA ASN A 88 -13.65 -6.75 -0.09
C ASN A 88 -12.44 -5.83 0.06
N CYS A 89 -12.18 -4.98 -0.93
CA CYS A 89 -11.20 -3.90 -0.80
C CYS A 89 -11.50 -3.04 0.44
N GLY A 90 -12.79 -2.80 0.70
CA GLY A 90 -13.30 -2.09 1.88
C GLY A 90 -12.92 -2.69 3.24
N ASN A 91 -12.46 -3.95 3.30
CA ASN A 91 -11.99 -4.55 4.56
C ASN A 91 -10.65 -3.97 5.04
N CYS A 92 -9.86 -3.38 4.15
CA CYS A 92 -8.59 -2.71 4.49
C CYS A 92 -8.55 -1.23 4.08
N HIS A 93 -9.37 -0.85 3.10
CA HIS A 93 -9.57 0.53 2.64
C HIS A 93 -10.89 1.03 3.20
N LEU A 94 -10.85 1.46 4.46
CA LEU A 94 -12.05 1.73 5.25
C LEU A 94 -12.89 2.85 4.65
N GLU A 95 -14.21 2.73 4.79
CA GLU A 95 -15.20 3.66 4.24
C GLU A 95 -15.02 3.85 2.72
N ALA A 96 -14.78 2.75 1.99
CA ALA A 96 -14.47 2.77 0.55
C ALA A 96 -13.18 3.56 0.20
N GLY A 97 -12.25 3.66 1.15
CA GLY A 97 -10.98 4.36 0.99
C GLY A 97 -11.05 5.86 1.24
N THR A 98 -12.06 6.33 1.99
CA THR A 98 -12.18 7.73 2.41
C THR A 98 -11.64 7.97 3.81
N ARG A 99 -11.51 6.93 4.64
CA ARG A 99 -11.03 7.09 6.02
C ARG A 99 -9.54 7.40 6.07
N LEU A 100 -9.17 8.58 6.58
CA LEU A 100 -7.79 8.89 6.96
C LEU A 100 -7.30 7.89 8.02
N ASN A 101 -6.03 7.49 7.94
CA ASN A 101 -5.38 6.43 8.72
C ASN A 101 -5.88 5.00 8.43
N GLY A 102 -6.90 4.84 7.57
CA GLY A 102 -7.50 3.58 7.16
C GLY A 102 -7.22 3.21 5.70
N ASN A 103 -5.99 3.44 5.22
CA ASN A 103 -5.59 3.31 3.80
C ASN A 103 -6.42 4.16 2.83
N CYS A 104 -6.54 5.45 3.12
CA CYS A 104 -7.21 6.42 2.27
C CYS A 104 -6.65 6.50 0.83
N PHE A 105 -7.53 6.64 -0.17
CA PHE A 105 -7.19 6.80 -1.58
C PHE A 105 -6.97 8.25 -2.02
N ALA A 106 -7.19 9.24 -1.16
CA ALA A 106 -7.18 10.67 -1.51
C ALA A 106 -5.95 11.13 -2.31
N MET A 107 -4.75 10.61 -1.99
CA MET A 107 -3.52 11.00 -2.69
C MET A 107 -3.21 10.17 -3.94
N VAL A 108 -4.02 9.17 -4.31
CA VAL A 108 -3.67 8.27 -5.42
C VAL A 108 -3.64 9.02 -6.75
N ALA A 109 -4.62 9.88 -7.03
CA ALA A 109 -4.65 10.68 -8.26
C ALA A 109 -3.41 11.59 -8.43
N SER A 110 -2.95 12.20 -7.33
CA SER A 110 -1.82 13.14 -7.36
C SER A 110 -0.45 12.47 -7.26
N ALA A 111 -0.40 11.25 -6.72
CA ALA A 111 0.85 10.52 -6.47
C ALA A 111 1.24 9.50 -7.55
N TYR A 112 0.33 9.13 -8.47
CA TYR A 112 0.60 8.16 -9.53
C TYR A 112 0.80 8.84 -10.91
N PRO A 113 1.64 8.27 -11.79
CA PRO A 113 2.38 7.01 -11.62
C PRO A 113 3.50 7.11 -10.59
N LYS A 114 3.83 6.00 -9.90
CA LYS A 114 4.71 6.00 -8.72
C LYS A 114 5.75 4.89 -8.76
N PHE A 115 7.02 5.24 -8.52
CA PHE A 115 8.08 4.24 -8.38
C PHE A 115 7.93 3.46 -7.07
N ARG A 116 8.11 2.15 -7.13
CA ARG A 116 7.96 1.26 -5.99
C ARG A 116 9.10 0.26 -5.94
N ASN A 117 9.79 0.25 -4.81
CA ASN A 117 10.92 -0.67 -4.55
C ASN A 117 10.55 -2.14 -4.74
N ARG A 118 9.33 -2.54 -4.37
CA ARG A 118 8.87 -3.94 -4.51
C ARG A 118 8.93 -4.40 -5.96
N SER A 119 8.42 -3.62 -6.91
CA SER A 119 8.44 -4.00 -8.33
C SER A 119 9.69 -3.53 -9.07
N GLY A 120 10.45 -2.60 -8.48
CA GLY A 120 11.58 -1.92 -9.13
C GLY A 120 11.17 -1.06 -10.32
N LYS A 121 9.89 -0.66 -10.40
CA LYS A 121 9.30 -0.02 -11.59
C LYS A 121 8.43 1.17 -11.22
N LEU A 122 8.16 2.01 -12.21
CA LEU A 122 7.12 3.03 -12.15
C LEU A 122 5.76 2.38 -12.38
N GLU A 123 4.92 2.34 -11.34
CA GLU A 123 3.62 1.67 -11.36
C GLU A 123 2.49 2.64 -11.74
N SER A 124 1.54 2.14 -12.53
CA SER A 124 0.24 2.80 -12.75
C SER A 124 -0.75 2.48 -11.62
N ILE A 125 -1.93 3.12 -11.63
CA ILE A 125 -2.98 2.81 -10.64
C ILE A 125 -3.52 1.40 -10.90
N GLU A 126 -3.71 1.02 -12.16
CA GLU A 126 -4.16 -0.31 -12.59
C GLU A 126 -3.20 -1.41 -12.11
N TYR A 127 -1.89 -1.18 -12.26
CA TYR A 127 -0.87 -2.09 -11.73
C TYR A 127 -1.04 -2.27 -10.22
N ARG A 128 -1.20 -1.15 -9.49
CA ARG A 128 -1.35 -1.20 -8.03
C ARG A 128 -2.62 -1.91 -7.59
N VAL A 129 -3.74 -1.72 -8.30
CA VAL A 129 -5.01 -2.44 -8.06
C VAL A 129 -4.81 -3.93 -8.27
N ASN A 130 -4.16 -4.34 -9.37
CA ASN A 130 -3.84 -5.74 -9.62
C ASN A 130 -2.91 -6.35 -8.56
N ASP A 131 -1.92 -5.59 -8.07
CA ASP A 131 -1.07 -6.03 -6.96
C ASP A 131 -1.90 -6.30 -5.68
N CYS A 132 -2.95 -5.52 -5.42
CA CYS A 132 -3.91 -5.81 -4.35
C CYS A 132 -4.75 -7.06 -4.64
N MET A 133 -5.26 -7.22 -5.87
CA MET A 133 -6.06 -8.40 -6.27
C MET A 133 -5.27 -9.68 -6.01
N GLU A 134 -4.01 -9.74 -6.44
CA GLU A 134 -3.20 -10.95 -6.36
C GLU A 134 -2.70 -11.28 -4.94
N ARG A 135 -2.65 -10.28 -4.05
CA ARG A 135 -2.03 -10.39 -2.73
C ARG A 135 -3.05 -10.32 -1.61
N SER A 136 -3.70 -9.17 -1.48
CA SER A 136 -4.70 -8.93 -0.44
C SER A 136 -5.94 -9.80 -0.65
N LEU A 137 -6.35 -10.01 -1.90
CA LEU A 137 -7.52 -10.85 -2.21
C LEU A 137 -7.14 -12.25 -2.70
N ASN A 138 -5.87 -12.64 -2.57
CA ASN A 138 -5.32 -13.93 -2.99
C ASN A 138 -5.78 -14.39 -4.39
N GLY A 139 -5.92 -13.44 -5.31
CA GLY A 139 -6.62 -13.64 -6.57
C GLY A 139 -5.73 -13.67 -7.80
N LYS A 140 -6.35 -13.36 -8.94
CA LYS A 140 -5.73 -13.14 -10.25
C LYS A 140 -5.90 -11.68 -10.69
N LYS A 141 -5.03 -11.25 -11.61
CA LYS A 141 -5.13 -9.91 -12.22
C LYS A 141 -6.43 -9.75 -12.99
N LEU A 142 -6.99 -8.55 -12.92
CA LEU A 142 -7.96 -8.05 -13.87
C LEU A 142 -7.24 -7.52 -15.11
N ASP A 143 -7.88 -7.65 -16.26
CA ASP A 143 -7.43 -6.97 -17.48
C ASP A 143 -7.45 -5.45 -17.23
N SER A 144 -6.32 -4.78 -17.48
CA SER A 144 -6.18 -3.34 -17.29
C SER A 144 -7.16 -2.52 -18.16
N LEU A 145 -7.65 -3.10 -19.26
CA LEU A 145 -8.60 -2.46 -20.16
C LEU A 145 -10.06 -2.82 -19.86
N SER A 146 -10.31 -3.72 -18.90
CA SER A 146 -11.66 -4.12 -18.50
C SER A 146 -12.48 -2.94 -17.99
N ARG A 147 -13.81 -3.05 -18.13
CA ARG A 147 -14.75 -2.06 -17.61
C ARG A 147 -14.58 -1.90 -16.10
N GLU A 148 -14.36 -2.99 -15.39
CA GLU A 148 -14.22 -3.04 -13.95
C GLU A 148 -12.95 -2.33 -13.46
N MET A 149 -11.81 -2.57 -14.12
CA MET A 149 -10.59 -1.85 -13.80
C MET A 149 -10.75 -0.35 -14.06
N LYS A 150 -11.29 0.03 -15.22
CA LYS A 150 -11.56 1.43 -15.57
C LYS A 150 -12.48 2.09 -14.55
N ALA A 151 -13.49 1.38 -14.06
CA ALA A 151 -14.40 1.84 -13.03
C ALA A 151 -13.71 2.10 -11.70
N MET A 152 -12.95 1.13 -11.18
CA MET A 152 -12.19 1.30 -9.93
C MET A 152 -11.20 2.46 -10.03
N VAL A 153 -10.47 2.59 -11.15
CA VAL A 153 -9.55 3.70 -11.37
C VAL A 153 -10.28 5.03 -11.45
N ALA A 154 -11.44 5.11 -12.11
CA ALA A 154 -12.24 6.32 -12.18
C ALA A 154 -12.68 6.78 -10.78
N TYR A 155 -13.16 5.86 -9.95
CA TYR A 155 -13.52 6.16 -8.56
C TYR A 155 -12.33 6.64 -7.73
N ILE A 156 -11.22 5.91 -7.76
CA ILE A 156 -9.99 6.27 -7.03
C ILE A 156 -9.46 7.65 -7.47
N LYS A 157 -9.51 7.96 -8.78
CA LYS A 157 -9.11 9.28 -9.28
C LYS A 157 -10.06 10.38 -8.83
N TRP A 158 -11.37 10.12 -8.87
CA TRP A 158 -12.39 11.07 -8.44
C TRP A 158 -12.25 11.43 -6.95
N LEU A 159 -11.93 10.46 -6.08
CA LEU A 159 -11.68 10.72 -4.65
C LEU A 159 -10.57 11.74 -4.42
N GLY A 160 -9.51 11.70 -5.25
CA GLY A 160 -8.34 12.55 -5.12
C GLY A 160 -8.31 13.76 -6.06
N LYS A 161 -9.42 14.07 -6.75
CA LYS A 161 -9.43 15.05 -7.86
C LYS A 161 -8.93 16.44 -7.45
N ASP A 162 -9.21 16.85 -6.22
CA ASP A 162 -8.88 18.18 -5.69
C ASP A 162 -7.57 18.19 -4.87
N VAL A 163 -6.84 17.06 -4.83
CA VAL A 163 -5.58 16.97 -4.10
C VAL A 163 -4.42 17.38 -5.03
N PRO A 164 -3.68 18.48 -4.74
CA PRO A 164 -2.61 18.93 -5.63
C PRO A 164 -1.43 17.95 -5.69
N LYS A 165 -0.79 17.87 -6.85
CA LYS A 165 0.54 17.24 -7.00
C LYS A 165 1.52 18.07 -6.16
N ASN A 166 2.24 17.43 -5.22
CA ASN A 166 3.16 18.04 -4.23
C ASN A 166 2.58 18.46 -2.87
N VAL A 167 1.32 18.15 -2.57
CA VAL A 167 0.78 18.25 -1.20
C VAL A 167 0.83 16.88 -0.54
N ARG A 168 1.32 16.82 0.71
CA ARG A 168 1.20 15.63 1.54
C ARG A 168 0.02 15.82 2.49
N LEU A 169 -0.99 14.97 2.36
CA LEU A 169 -2.10 14.96 3.32
C LEU A 169 -1.69 14.18 4.57
N LYS A 170 -2.02 14.73 5.74
CA LYS A 170 -1.87 14.00 7.01
C LYS A 170 -2.87 12.85 7.05
N GLY A 171 -2.43 11.71 7.57
CA GLY A 171 -3.26 10.51 7.72
C GLY A 171 -3.49 9.73 6.43
N ILE A 172 -2.59 9.85 5.45
CA ILE A 172 -2.60 8.96 4.27
C ILE A 172 -1.85 7.66 4.57
N GLY A 173 -2.43 6.55 4.10
CA GLY A 173 -1.92 5.21 4.37
C GLY A 173 -2.24 4.73 5.78
N ILE A 174 -1.35 3.91 6.32
CA ILE A 174 -1.41 3.40 7.69
C ILE A 174 -0.35 4.12 8.53
N PRO A 175 -0.71 4.74 9.67
CA PRO A 175 0.29 5.35 10.55
C PRO A 175 1.20 4.31 11.19
N GLU A 176 2.44 4.70 11.47
CA GLU A 176 3.41 3.83 12.13
C GLU A 176 3.18 3.80 13.65
N VAL A 177 3.34 2.63 14.26
CA VAL A 177 3.38 2.47 15.72
C VAL A 177 4.83 2.57 16.20
N PRO A 178 5.12 3.22 17.35
CA PRO A 178 6.43 3.18 17.96
C PRO A 178 6.99 1.75 18.04
N LEU A 179 8.29 1.59 17.77
CA LEU A 179 8.92 0.27 17.74
C LEU A 179 9.07 -0.27 19.16
N LEU A 180 8.94 -1.58 19.30
CA LEU A 180 9.26 -2.27 20.55
C LEU A 180 10.77 -2.47 20.69
N LYS A 181 11.24 -2.35 21.93
CA LYS A 181 12.60 -2.75 22.35
C LYS A 181 12.79 -4.25 22.44
N ARG A 182 11.70 -5.02 22.36
CA ARG A 182 11.65 -6.49 22.34
C ARG A 182 11.03 -6.99 21.04
N ALA A 183 11.13 -8.29 20.77
CA ALA A 183 10.31 -8.93 19.76
C ALA A 183 8.81 -8.86 20.13
N ALA A 184 7.94 -8.82 19.13
CA ALA A 184 6.50 -8.95 19.31
C ALA A 184 6.16 -10.39 19.75
N SER A 185 5.29 -10.51 20.75
CA SER A 185 4.93 -11.78 21.41
C SER A 185 3.66 -12.37 20.81
N VAL A 186 3.77 -13.57 20.24
CA VAL A 186 2.61 -14.31 19.69
C VAL A 186 1.63 -14.69 20.80
N ASP A 187 2.12 -15.15 21.95
CA ASP A 187 1.26 -15.60 23.06
C ASP A 187 0.49 -14.44 23.68
N SER A 188 1.17 -13.31 23.92
CA SER A 188 0.52 -12.08 24.40
C SER A 188 -0.50 -11.58 23.38
N GLY A 189 -0.17 -11.69 22.08
CA GLY A 189 -1.09 -11.36 20.99
C GLY A 189 -2.34 -12.21 20.95
N GLY A 190 -2.24 -13.51 21.26
CA GLY A 190 -3.39 -14.40 21.38
C GLY A 190 -4.36 -13.95 22.48
N SER A 191 -3.82 -13.51 23.62
CA SER A 191 -4.64 -12.93 24.70
C SER A 191 -5.35 -11.65 24.27
N VAL A 192 -4.65 -10.75 23.57
CA VAL A 192 -5.24 -9.52 23.02
C VAL A 192 -6.33 -9.85 22.00
N TYR A 193 -6.10 -10.85 21.15
CA TYR A 193 -7.06 -11.31 20.15
C TYR A 193 -8.37 -11.80 20.78
N LEU A 194 -8.27 -12.68 21.77
CA LEU A 194 -9.44 -13.24 22.46
C LEU A 194 -10.25 -12.13 23.14
N LYS A 195 -9.57 -11.18 23.80
CA LYS A 195 -10.23 -10.07 24.51
C LYS A 195 -10.88 -9.05 23.58
N ASN A 196 -10.25 -8.70 22.46
CA ASN A 196 -10.62 -7.50 21.68
C ASN A 196 -11.13 -7.79 20.27
N CYS A 197 -10.86 -8.97 19.69
CA CYS A 197 -11.06 -9.22 18.26
C CYS A 197 -12.01 -10.40 17.97
N SER A 198 -11.95 -11.45 18.80
CA SER A 198 -12.61 -12.74 18.57
C SER A 198 -14.13 -12.64 18.38
N ARG A 199 -14.79 -11.69 19.07
CA ARG A 199 -16.24 -11.47 18.98
C ARG A 199 -16.71 -11.15 17.56
N CYS A 200 -15.89 -10.45 16.78
CA CYS A 200 -16.22 -10.06 15.41
C CYS A 200 -15.55 -10.99 14.38
N HIS A 201 -14.28 -11.32 14.58
CA HIS A 201 -13.50 -12.11 13.60
C HIS A 201 -13.57 -13.62 13.82
N GLY A 202 -14.32 -14.08 14.82
CA GLY A 202 -14.45 -15.49 15.19
C GLY A 202 -13.33 -15.96 16.12
N ALA A 203 -13.57 -16.99 16.91
CA ALA A 203 -12.56 -17.54 17.83
C ALA A 203 -11.29 -18.02 17.10
N ASN A 204 -11.44 -18.50 15.87
CA ASN A 204 -10.39 -19.00 14.98
C ASN A 204 -10.07 -18.03 13.82
N GLY A 205 -10.46 -16.76 13.90
CA GLY A 205 -10.12 -15.74 12.90
C GLY A 205 -10.69 -15.98 11.50
N SER A 206 -11.65 -16.91 11.33
CA SER A 206 -12.26 -17.23 10.04
C SER A 206 -13.20 -16.13 9.51
N GLY A 207 -13.47 -15.10 10.32
CA GLY A 207 -14.49 -14.11 10.02
C GLY A 207 -15.90 -14.68 10.12
N ILE A 208 -16.88 -13.83 9.82
CA ILE A 208 -18.30 -14.18 9.78
C ILE A 208 -18.81 -13.92 8.37
N LEU A 209 -19.29 -14.97 7.70
CA LEU A 209 -19.90 -14.88 6.38
C LEU A 209 -21.23 -14.11 6.45
N LYS A 210 -21.58 -13.42 5.37
CA LYS A 210 -22.95 -12.93 5.19
C LYS A 210 -23.92 -14.12 5.05
N PRO A 211 -25.21 -13.98 5.42
CA PRO A 211 -26.19 -15.07 5.29
C PRO A 211 -26.31 -15.65 3.87
N ASP A 212 -26.19 -14.82 2.84
CA ASP A 212 -26.20 -15.23 1.42
C ASP A 212 -24.87 -15.85 0.94
N SER A 213 -23.84 -15.79 1.79
CA SER A 213 -22.45 -16.19 1.50
C SER A 213 -21.84 -15.49 0.28
N THR A 214 -22.28 -14.28 -0.06
CA THR A 214 -21.69 -13.46 -1.15
C THR A 214 -20.42 -12.73 -0.73
N GLY A 215 -20.07 -12.80 0.56
CA GLY A 215 -18.87 -12.24 1.15
C GLY A 215 -18.91 -12.36 2.67
N TYR A 216 -18.13 -11.52 3.35
CA TYR A 216 -18.05 -11.51 4.81
C TYR A 216 -18.68 -10.25 5.42
N LEU A 217 -19.37 -10.43 6.56
CA LEU A 217 -19.74 -9.34 7.47
C LEU A 217 -18.50 -8.85 8.22
N PHE A 218 -17.70 -9.79 8.75
CA PHE A 218 -16.39 -9.53 9.31
C PHE A 218 -15.36 -10.40 8.59
N PRO A 219 -14.29 -9.81 8.02
CA PRO A 219 -13.38 -10.54 7.15
C PRO A 219 -12.55 -11.58 7.92
N PRO A 220 -12.13 -12.67 7.25
CA PRO A 220 -11.15 -13.61 7.79
C PRO A 220 -9.79 -12.92 7.95
N LEU A 221 -9.18 -13.06 9.13
CA LEU A 221 -7.86 -12.50 9.41
C LEU A 221 -6.73 -13.45 9.00
N TYR A 222 -7.01 -14.74 8.94
CA TYR A 222 -6.12 -15.82 8.51
C TYR A 222 -6.95 -17.00 7.96
N GLY A 223 -6.30 -18.10 7.61
CA GLY A 223 -6.90 -19.23 6.90
C GLY A 223 -6.95 -19.02 5.39
N SER A 224 -7.45 -20.05 4.67
CA SER A 224 -7.44 -20.12 3.20
C SER A 224 -8.19 -18.99 2.49
N ASN A 225 -9.16 -18.37 3.17
CA ASN A 225 -10.00 -17.29 2.63
C ASN A 225 -9.45 -15.87 2.91
N SER A 226 -8.32 -15.75 3.61
CA SER A 226 -7.72 -14.46 3.95
C SER A 226 -6.69 -13.98 2.90
N TYR A 227 -5.98 -12.90 3.20
CA TYR A 227 -4.88 -12.38 2.40
C TYR A 227 -3.68 -13.32 2.47
N ASN A 228 -2.91 -13.38 1.40
CA ASN A 228 -1.72 -14.22 1.32
C ASN A 228 -0.49 -13.56 1.94
N VAL A 229 0.57 -14.34 2.12
CA VAL A 229 1.84 -13.91 2.74
C VAL A 229 2.54 -12.75 2.00
N SER A 230 2.17 -12.48 0.76
CA SER A 230 2.73 -11.39 -0.05
C SER A 230 1.98 -10.05 0.13
N ALA A 231 0.85 -10.05 0.83
CA ALA A 231 0.09 -8.83 1.10
C ALA A 231 0.89 -7.85 1.96
N GLY A 232 0.71 -6.54 1.72
CA GLY A 232 1.42 -5.51 2.47
C GLY A 232 1.17 -5.56 3.98
N ILE A 233 0.00 -6.05 4.39
CA ILE A 233 -0.40 -6.19 5.79
C ILE A 233 0.15 -7.46 6.47
N PHE A 234 0.85 -8.33 5.74
CA PHE A 234 1.56 -9.45 6.37
C PHE A 234 2.86 -9.01 7.10
N MET A 235 3.35 -7.81 6.78
CA MET A 235 4.43 -7.13 7.52
C MET A 235 3.86 -6.56 8.83
N LEU A 236 4.51 -6.87 9.96
CA LEU A 236 3.97 -6.54 11.28
C LEU A 236 3.79 -5.04 11.49
N SER A 237 4.71 -4.20 11.02
CA SER A 237 4.59 -2.74 11.19
C SER A 237 3.35 -2.17 10.52
N ARG A 238 3.00 -2.71 9.35
CA ARG A 238 1.80 -2.30 8.62
C ARG A 238 0.55 -2.79 9.30
N PHE A 239 0.54 -4.02 9.81
CA PHE A 239 -0.65 -4.52 10.46
C PHE A 239 -0.89 -3.92 11.85
N ALA A 240 0.17 -3.80 12.66
CA ALA A 240 0.12 -3.16 13.97
C ALA A 240 -0.41 -1.72 13.85
N GLY A 241 0.07 -0.96 12.86
CA GLY A 241 -0.46 0.38 12.57
C GLY A 241 -1.93 0.39 12.17
N PHE A 242 -2.35 -0.55 11.32
CA PHE A 242 -3.75 -0.63 10.91
C PHE A 242 -4.64 -0.95 12.12
N VAL A 243 -4.23 -1.92 12.94
CA VAL A 243 -4.96 -2.38 14.11
C VAL A 243 -5.02 -1.29 15.19
N LYS A 244 -3.88 -0.70 15.57
CA LYS A 244 -3.79 0.36 16.60
C LYS A 244 -4.78 1.52 16.38
N TYR A 245 -4.96 1.92 15.12
CA TYR A 245 -5.68 3.14 14.78
C TYR A 245 -7.05 2.93 14.13
N ASN A 246 -7.44 1.68 13.87
CA ASN A 246 -8.73 1.37 13.25
C ASN A 246 -9.45 0.17 13.87
N MET A 247 -8.83 -0.53 14.84
CA MET A 247 -9.41 -1.70 15.49
C MET A 247 -9.31 -1.60 17.02
N PRO A 248 -10.34 -2.06 17.77
CA PRO A 248 -11.69 -2.43 17.30
C PRO A 248 -12.38 -1.28 16.54
N PHE A 249 -13.49 -1.53 15.83
CA PHE A 249 -14.02 -0.62 14.80
C PHE A 249 -14.27 0.83 15.24
N ASN A 250 -14.45 1.08 16.54
CA ASN A 250 -14.61 2.42 17.12
C ASN A 250 -13.28 3.15 17.41
N ALA A 251 -12.13 2.47 17.31
CA ALA A 251 -10.82 3.04 17.55
C ALA A 251 -10.45 4.10 16.50
N SER A 252 -9.62 5.05 16.93
CA SER A 252 -9.08 6.10 16.06
C SER A 252 -7.66 6.48 16.45
N GLN A 253 -7.02 7.35 15.66
CA GLN A 253 -5.71 7.89 16.03
C GLN A 253 -5.72 8.73 17.32
N LYS A 254 -6.85 9.40 17.61
CA LYS A 254 -6.99 10.24 18.81
C LYS A 254 -7.39 9.43 20.04
N ASP A 255 -7.99 8.27 19.82
CA ASP A 255 -8.49 7.39 20.85
C ASP A 255 -8.23 5.92 20.45
N PRO A 256 -6.95 5.47 20.53
CA PRO A 256 -6.60 4.10 20.21
C PRO A 256 -7.00 3.17 21.37
N ALA A 257 -7.70 2.08 21.05
CA ALA A 257 -8.17 1.13 22.06
C ALA A 257 -7.07 0.22 22.61
N LEU A 258 -6.00 -0.01 21.83
CA LEU A 258 -4.88 -0.88 22.19
C LEU A 258 -3.65 -0.04 22.53
N THR A 259 -2.82 -0.51 23.45
CA THR A 259 -1.47 0.01 23.63
C THR A 259 -0.58 -0.32 22.41
N ASP A 260 0.59 0.30 22.33
CA ASP A 260 1.54 0.03 21.23
C ASP A 260 2.00 -1.42 21.26
N ALA A 261 2.32 -1.95 22.46
CA ALA A 261 2.71 -3.35 22.65
C ALA A 261 1.61 -4.31 22.23
N GLU A 262 0.37 -4.09 22.66
CA GLU A 262 -0.77 -4.94 22.28
C GLU A 262 -1.00 -4.94 20.76
N ALA A 263 -0.84 -3.81 20.08
CA ALA A 263 -0.99 -3.72 18.63
C ALA A 263 0.08 -4.52 17.88
N TRP A 264 1.33 -4.48 18.34
CA TRP A 264 2.42 -5.31 17.78
C TRP A 264 2.21 -6.80 18.06
N ASP A 265 1.83 -7.14 19.30
CA ASP A 265 1.67 -8.52 19.74
C ASP A 265 0.48 -9.19 19.02
N VAL A 266 -0.67 -8.52 18.93
CA VAL A 266 -1.84 -9.07 18.19
C VAL A 266 -1.55 -9.20 16.70
N ALA A 267 -0.77 -8.27 16.12
CA ALA A 267 -0.31 -8.40 14.75
C ALA A 267 0.59 -9.62 14.57
N ALA A 268 1.50 -9.88 15.52
CA ALA A 268 2.36 -11.07 15.53
C ALA A 268 1.53 -12.36 15.61
N PHE A 269 0.54 -12.42 16.49
CA PHE A 269 -0.36 -13.56 16.62
C PHE A 269 -1.14 -13.85 15.35
N ILE A 270 -1.79 -12.84 14.75
CA ILE A 270 -2.57 -13.04 13.53
C ILE A 270 -1.69 -13.40 12.33
N ASN A 271 -0.52 -12.77 12.21
CA ASN A 271 0.40 -13.04 11.10
C ASN A 271 1.32 -14.25 11.33
N SER A 272 1.20 -14.96 12.45
CA SER A 272 1.79 -16.30 12.64
C SER A 272 0.85 -17.43 12.21
N GLN A 273 -0.44 -17.14 12.04
CA GLN A 273 -1.43 -18.14 11.64
C GLN A 273 -1.29 -18.52 10.15
N GLU A 274 -1.72 -19.76 9.84
CA GLU A 274 -1.72 -20.29 8.48
C GLU A 274 -2.57 -19.44 7.52
N ARG A 275 -2.08 -19.28 6.29
CA ARG A 275 -2.73 -18.54 5.20
C ARG A 275 -2.09 -18.92 3.86
N PRO A 276 -2.65 -18.49 2.71
CA PRO A 276 -2.09 -18.85 1.41
C PRO A 276 -0.64 -18.37 1.23
N GLY A 277 0.24 -19.29 0.83
CA GLY A 277 1.68 -19.09 0.61
C GLY A 277 2.04 -18.67 -0.81
N LYS A 278 1.56 -17.52 -1.28
CA LYS A 278 1.86 -17.01 -2.63
C LYS A 278 3.03 -16.02 -2.58
N LEU A 279 4.13 -16.32 -3.28
CA LEU A 279 5.30 -15.44 -3.44
C LEU A 279 5.50 -15.09 -4.93
N PHE A 280 6.14 -13.96 -5.18
CA PHE A 280 6.39 -13.44 -6.53
C PHE A 280 7.90 -13.29 -6.73
N LYS A 281 8.46 -13.90 -7.77
CA LYS A 281 9.92 -13.94 -7.99
C LYS A 281 10.50 -12.56 -8.32
N GLU A 282 9.68 -11.69 -8.87
CA GLU A 282 10.05 -10.35 -9.31
C GLU A 282 10.02 -9.33 -8.15
N ASP A 283 9.60 -9.75 -6.95
CA ASP A 283 9.56 -8.88 -5.78
C ASP A 283 10.96 -8.57 -5.27
N TRP A 284 11.18 -7.28 -4.98
CA TRP A 284 12.40 -6.74 -4.39
C TRP A 284 13.64 -7.02 -5.26
N PRO A 285 13.66 -6.54 -6.52
CA PRO A 285 14.81 -6.73 -7.41
C PRO A 285 16.10 -6.13 -6.83
N ASP A 286 15.98 -5.10 -6.00
CA ASP A 286 17.03 -4.63 -5.10
C ASP A 286 16.72 -5.08 -3.66
N ILE A 287 17.43 -6.09 -3.17
CA ILE A 287 17.25 -6.66 -1.84
C ILE A 287 17.55 -5.66 -0.70
N ALA A 288 18.36 -4.63 -0.94
CA ALA A 288 18.66 -3.61 0.06
C ALA A 288 17.41 -2.78 0.40
N THR A 289 16.51 -2.63 -0.58
CA THR A 289 15.28 -1.85 -0.45
C THR A 289 14.14 -2.57 0.28
N LYS A 290 14.31 -3.86 0.62
CA LYS A 290 13.32 -4.62 1.40
C LYS A 290 12.98 -3.88 2.71
N PRO A 291 11.70 -3.80 3.11
CA PRO A 291 11.32 -3.29 4.42
C PRO A 291 12.03 -4.05 5.54
N PHE A 292 12.33 -3.37 6.65
CA PHE A 292 13.01 -3.96 7.80
C PHE A 292 12.20 -5.09 8.45
N ASP A 293 10.90 -5.18 8.20
CA ASP A 293 9.99 -6.20 8.72
C ASP A 293 9.39 -7.09 7.61
N TYR A 294 10.05 -7.15 6.45
CA TYR A 294 9.66 -8.09 5.41
C TYR A 294 10.12 -9.51 5.79
N PRO A 295 9.20 -10.48 5.96
CA PRO A 295 9.50 -11.69 6.70
C PRO A 295 10.21 -12.79 5.89
N PHE A 296 10.57 -12.51 4.63
CA PHE A 296 11.20 -13.50 3.75
C PHE A 296 12.53 -13.01 3.19
N GLY A 297 13.55 -13.85 3.31
CA GLY A 297 14.88 -13.64 2.77
C GLY A 297 14.94 -13.72 1.24
N PRO A 298 16.15 -13.57 0.65
CA PRO A 298 17.39 -13.17 1.31
C PRO A 298 17.37 -11.68 1.73
N TYR A 299 18.30 -11.28 2.60
CA TYR A 299 18.43 -9.91 3.11
C TYR A 299 19.80 -9.33 2.78
N ALA A 300 19.89 -7.99 2.76
CA ALA A 300 21.16 -7.26 2.60
C ALA A 300 21.92 -7.11 3.94
N ASP A 301 21.35 -7.60 5.03
CA ASP A 301 21.92 -7.60 6.37
C ASP A 301 22.00 -9.05 6.90
N SER A 302 22.51 -9.22 8.12
CA SER A 302 22.76 -10.52 8.72
C SER A 302 21.64 -10.98 9.67
N PHE A 303 20.52 -10.26 9.74
CA PHE A 303 19.41 -10.64 10.63
C PHE A 303 18.63 -11.83 10.05
N SER A 304 18.08 -12.66 10.94
CA SER A 304 17.31 -13.85 10.53
C SER A 304 15.90 -13.48 10.08
N GLU A 305 15.24 -14.40 9.34
CA GLU A 305 13.82 -14.24 8.99
C GLU A 305 12.94 -14.07 10.23
N GLN A 306 13.25 -14.79 11.33
CA GLN A 306 12.56 -14.62 12.61
C GLN A 306 12.71 -13.20 13.16
N GLY A 307 13.91 -12.62 13.05
CA GLY A 307 14.17 -11.23 13.43
C GLY A 307 13.40 -10.24 12.55
N HIS A 308 13.39 -10.44 11.24
CA HIS A 308 12.58 -9.62 10.34
C HIS A 308 11.07 -9.84 10.50
N LYS A 309 10.64 -11.01 10.98
CA LYS A 309 9.23 -11.29 11.22
C LYS A 309 8.73 -10.67 12.52
N TYR A 310 9.47 -10.77 13.63
CA TYR A 310 8.98 -10.40 14.96
C TYR A 310 9.79 -9.31 15.67
N GLY A 311 10.94 -8.92 15.13
CA GLY A 311 11.84 -7.95 15.75
C GLY A 311 12.80 -8.59 16.77
N PRO A 312 13.42 -7.80 17.67
CA PRO A 312 13.19 -6.36 17.88
C PRO A 312 13.60 -5.52 16.65
N PHE A 313 12.73 -4.62 16.22
CA PHE A 313 12.91 -3.89 14.96
C PHE A 313 13.84 -2.67 15.06
N GLU A 314 14.08 -2.15 16.27
CA GLU A 314 14.98 -1.03 16.47
C GLU A 314 16.41 -1.35 16.03
N ILE A 315 16.91 -2.54 16.36
CA ILE A 315 18.27 -2.98 15.99
C ILE A 315 18.40 -3.18 14.48
N ILE A 316 17.36 -3.73 13.84
CA ILE A 316 17.33 -3.97 12.39
C ILE A 316 17.33 -2.62 11.63
N LYS A 317 16.49 -1.67 12.05
CA LYS A 317 16.47 -0.33 11.45
C LYS A 317 17.78 0.42 11.64
N LYS A 318 18.46 0.30 12.79
CA LYS A 318 19.77 0.90 13.02
C LYS A 318 20.84 0.28 12.12
N GLY A 319 20.86 -1.05 11.99
CA GLY A 319 21.77 -1.75 11.08
C GLY A 319 21.65 -1.32 9.62
N LYS A 320 20.43 -1.03 9.15
CA LYS A 320 20.19 -0.52 7.79
C LYS A 320 20.61 0.94 7.55
N LYS A 321 20.68 1.79 8.59
CA LYS A 321 21.07 3.20 8.44
C LYS A 321 22.58 3.42 8.39
N ASN A 322 23.36 2.43 8.84
CA ASN A 322 24.82 2.49 8.94
C ASN A 322 25.54 1.85 7.74
N LYS A 323 24.83 1.59 6.64
CA LYS A 323 25.34 1.12 5.36
C LYS A 323 24.99 2.15 4.28
#